data_AF-A0AAN8XGD6-F1
#
_entry.id   AF-A0AAN8XGD6-F1
#
_cell.length_a   1.000
_cell.length_b   1.000
_cell.length_c   1.000
_cell.angle_alpha   90.00
_cell.angle_beta   90.00
_cell.angle_gamma   90.00
#
_symmetry.space_group_name_H-M   'P 1'
#
loop_
_entity.id
_entity.type
_entity.pdbx_description
1 polymer ?
#
loop_
_entity_poly.entity_id
_entity_poly.type
_entity_poly.pdbx_seq_one_letter_code
_entity_poly.pdbx_strand_id
1 'polypeptide(L)'
;MVAHWKRALPTDMLSGHRARFYKQFKQLQEFYDHARNFQYFKGLIQVPALPQDPPNFLIEAELRSHVAPVVVVEEQQDLPDASDMVLIDTSEPEPPPIPPHPDIVDSHNGSLEEVVAERESLIDALHNELEALRAEVQRVRSHATHHEEQLRLRINDLESTIAELDSELLAERQSKESVLAQVEAAAASAEAVTRLASEETKRRSAEEKFVKMKDVYQKLRDEHINLIRGKAELDKLLASEREAHAAAQRSREELAANFSRTQSQRQEESQMQQNSVQMAQKEAEALGQQVAAVTREREQIMGQVRDLQTTVSQLHSQLEVQSQQSSAQMMSVKGEWEVGVHKCVAGSADGALKVLANALGHFDSEVHADVKCTAEYTLIYQSLIVDALMSLSSSYSSYLENYQMAPYLITSITTTAHFVAAFLLHAKATSHVSPDIEQAENLVAALEAFSNESKDVLEKIRMKQSVNNMPTVREQFDRCCALVTLCEDRSPVEEDVASIVQREMESMDAAIRDAVLKFTALLENARAKDTGMQLEVRITYFLSCI
;
A
#
# COMPACT_ATOMS: atom_id res chain seq x y z
N MET A 1 26.56 30.67 -5.25
CA MET A 1 25.20 31.13 -4.86
C MET A 1 24.59 30.42 -3.63
N VAL A 2 25.22 29.39 -3.04
CA VAL A 2 24.67 28.63 -1.88
C VAL A 2 25.09 29.18 -0.51
N ALA A 3 26.19 29.96 -0.43
CA ALA A 3 26.74 30.45 0.83
C ALA A 3 25.93 31.57 1.52
N HIS A 4 24.92 32.16 0.84
CA HIS A 4 24.17 33.31 1.38
C HIS A 4 22.90 32.93 2.17
N TRP A 5 22.41 31.70 2.05
CA TRP A 5 21.14 31.28 2.68
C TRP A 5 21.28 30.82 4.13
N LYS A 6 22.49 30.46 4.57
CA LYS A 6 22.74 29.96 5.94
C LYS A 6 22.67 31.02 7.04
N ARG A 7 22.63 32.31 6.69
CA ARG A 7 22.68 33.43 7.66
C ARG A 7 21.36 34.17 7.89
N ALA A 8 20.28 33.82 7.19
CA ALA A 8 19.03 34.60 7.19
C ALA A 8 17.76 33.82 7.57
N LEU A 9 17.84 32.53 7.88
CA LEU A 9 16.64 31.70 8.16
C LEU A 9 16.80 30.93 9.48
N PRO A 10 15.79 30.94 10.37
CA PRO A 10 15.81 30.14 11.59
C PRO A 10 16.00 28.65 11.29
N THR A 11 16.69 27.93 12.17
CA THR A 11 16.91 26.46 12.09
C THR A 11 15.60 25.68 11.88
N ASP A 12 14.49 26.23 12.37
CA ASP A 12 13.16 25.66 12.28
C ASP A 12 12.54 25.73 10.86
N MET A 13 12.98 26.67 10.01
CA MET A 13 12.46 26.82 8.64
C MET A 13 13.13 25.86 7.64
N LEU A 14 14.33 25.36 7.98
CA LEU A 14 15.08 24.40 7.17
C LEU A 14 14.79 22.93 7.52
N SER A 15 14.14 22.68 8.66
CA SER A 15 13.76 21.32 9.09
C SER A 15 12.79 20.65 8.10
N GLY A 16 11.76 21.37 7.67
CA GLY A 16 10.79 20.89 6.68
C GLY A 16 11.41 20.66 5.29
N HIS A 17 12.39 21.49 4.89
CA HIS A 17 13.12 21.29 3.63
C HIS A 17 14.01 20.04 3.67
N ARG A 18 14.67 19.77 4.81
CA ARG A 18 15.46 18.55 5.02
C ARG A 18 14.59 17.31 5.03
N ALA A 19 13.46 17.35 5.74
CA ALA A 19 12.52 16.23 5.78
C ALA A 19 11.99 15.87 4.38
N ARG A 20 11.64 16.89 3.57
CA ARG A 20 11.27 16.70 2.16
C ARG A 20 12.43 16.09 1.37
N PHE A 21 13.61 16.69 1.42
CA PHE A 21 14.78 16.20 0.70
C PHE A 21 15.13 14.75 1.07
N TYR A 22 15.09 14.37 2.34
CA TYR A 22 15.35 12.99 2.76
C TYR A 22 14.32 12.00 2.21
N LYS A 23 13.05 12.41 2.12
CA LYS A 23 12.02 11.61 1.47
C LYS A 23 12.32 11.42 -0.02
N GLN A 24 12.72 12.49 -0.73
CA GLN A 24 13.10 12.40 -2.14
C GLN A 24 14.39 11.59 -2.36
N PHE A 25 15.40 11.75 -1.49
CA PHE A 25 16.66 11.03 -1.57
C PHE A 25 16.45 9.52 -1.43
N LYS A 26 15.60 9.09 -0.50
CA LYS A 26 15.26 7.67 -0.31
C LYS A 26 14.57 7.08 -1.54
N GLN A 27 13.62 7.81 -2.13
CA GLN A 27 12.95 7.39 -3.37
C GLN A 27 13.93 7.32 -4.55
N LEU A 28 14.89 8.25 -4.63
CA LEU A 28 15.93 8.25 -5.65
C LEU A 28 16.90 7.07 -5.47
N GLN A 29 17.28 6.76 -4.24
CA GLN A 29 18.12 5.61 -3.91
C GLN A 29 17.45 4.30 -4.34
N GLU A 30 16.17 4.12 -3.97
CA GLU A 30 15.37 2.98 -4.41
C GLU A 30 15.32 2.90 -5.94
N PHE A 31 15.11 4.02 -6.65
CA PHE A 31 15.11 4.05 -8.11
C PHE A 31 16.44 3.59 -8.72
N TYR A 32 17.58 4.10 -8.23
CA TYR A 32 18.90 3.72 -8.75
C TYR A 32 19.24 2.25 -8.48
N ASP A 33 18.86 1.72 -7.31
CA ASP A 33 19.07 0.31 -6.97
C ASP A 33 18.22 -0.61 -7.87
N HIS A 34 16.97 -0.24 -8.16
CA HIS A 34 16.15 -0.97 -9.13
C HIS A 34 16.72 -0.86 -10.55
N ALA A 35 17.06 0.36 -11.00
CA ALA A 35 17.61 0.63 -12.32
C ALA A 35 18.91 -0.16 -12.59
N ARG A 36 19.81 -0.25 -11.60
CA ARG A 36 21.06 -1.02 -11.66
C ARG A 36 20.83 -2.54 -11.76
N ASN A 37 19.71 -3.03 -11.24
CA ASN A 37 19.39 -4.46 -11.22
C ASN A 37 18.69 -4.95 -12.49
N PHE A 38 18.23 -4.07 -13.37
CA PHE A 38 17.68 -4.47 -14.67
C PHE A 38 18.77 -5.02 -15.60
N GLN A 39 18.59 -6.26 -16.06
CA GLN A 39 19.50 -6.94 -16.98
C GLN A 39 19.77 -6.14 -18.27
N TYR A 40 18.78 -5.41 -18.76
CA TYR A 40 18.90 -4.59 -19.97
C TYR A 40 19.96 -3.48 -19.84
N PHE A 41 20.08 -2.84 -18.68
CA PHE A 41 21.01 -1.72 -18.50
C PHE A 41 22.44 -2.17 -18.20
N LYS A 42 22.64 -3.36 -17.60
CA LYS A 42 23.96 -3.87 -17.22
C LYS A 42 24.99 -3.94 -18.36
N GLY A 43 24.55 -4.03 -19.61
CA GLY A 43 25.41 -4.07 -20.80
C GLY A 43 25.41 -2.81 -21.68
N LEU A 44 24.60 -1.79 -21.37
CA LEU A 44 24.46 -0.56 -22.17
C LEU A 44 24.94 0.69 -21.46
N ILE A 45 24.68 0.80 -20.15
CA ILE A 45 25.06 1.96 -19.33
C ILE A 45 25.44 1.50 -17.93
N GLN A 46 26.53 2.05 -17.38
CA GLN A 46 26.84 1.80 -15.99
C GLN A 46 26.07 2.79 -15.10
N VAL A 47 25.02 2.32 -14.44
CA VAL A 47 24.25 3.12 -13.48
C VAL A 47 25.04 3.22 -12.16
N PRO A 48 25.54 4.40 -11.77
CA PRO A 48 26.36 4.58 -10.57
C PRO A 48 25.55 4.39 -9.29
N ALA A 49 26.19 3.90 -8.21
CA ALA A 49 25.53 3.77 -6.91
C ALA A 49 25.45 5.11 -6.17
N LEU A 50 24.29 5.40 -5.57
CA LEU A 50 24.13 6.54 -4.67
C LEU A 50 24.76 6.24 -3.29
N PRO A 51 25.30 7.25 -2.58
CA PRO A 51 25.77 7.09 -1.20
C PRO A 51 24.65 6.59 -0.28
N GLN A 52 24.98 5.76 0.71
CA GLN A 52 23.98 5.22 1.65
C GLN A 52 23.34 6.30 2.53
N ASP A 53 24.11 7.33 2.89
CA ASP A 53 23.63 8.42 3.74
C ASP A 53 23.41 9.70 2.94
N PRO A 54 22.27 10.41 3.14
CA PRO A 54 22.02 11.69 2.51
C PRO A 54 22.97 12.76 3.06
N PRO A 55 23.38 13.75 2.23
CA PRO A 55 24.29 14.81 2.66
C PRO A 55 23.75 15.60 3.86
N ASN A 56 24.60 15.87 4.86
CA ASN A 56 24.21 16.67 6.01
C ASN A 56 24.30 18.17 5.69
N PHE A 57 23.16 18.78 5.40
CA PHE A 57 23.08 20.21 5.09
C PHE A 57 23.50 21.16 6.23
N LEU A 58 23.72 20.65 7.45
CA LEU A 58 24.30 21.43 8.55
C LEU A 58 25.80 21.64 8.40
N ILE A 59 26.49 20.73 7.72
CA ILE A 59 27.96 20.69 7.68
C ILE A 59 28.42 21.18 6.30
N GLU A 60 29.08 22.35 6.28
CA GLU A 60 29.51 22.98 5.02
C GLU A 60 30.63 22.20 4.30
N ALA A 61 31.41 21.41 5.04
CA ALA A 61 32.43 20.54 4.48
C ALA A 61 31.83 19.38 3.64
N GLU A 62 30.70 18.82 4.06
CA GLU A 62 30.04 17.70 3.35
C GLU A 62 29.35 18.11 2.05
N LEU A 63 28.94 19.38 1.96
CA LEU A 63 28.39 19.95 0.73
C LEU A 63 29.43 20.05 -0.39
N ARG A 64 30.72 20.08 -0.04
CA ARG A 64 31.83 20.13 -1.01
C ARG A 64 32.36 18.75 -1.38
N SER A 65 32.09 17.71 -0.58
CA SER A 65 32.51 16.33 -0.85
C SER A 65 31.50 15.54 -1.68
N HIS A 66 30.24 16.00 -1.80
CA HIS A 66 29.22 15.32 -2.57
C HIS A 66 29.41 15.55 -4.08
N VAL A 67 29.98 14.55 -4.76
CA VAL A 67 30.17 14.55 -6.23
C VAL A 67 28.92 13.99 -6.89
N ALA A 68 28.38 14.70 -7.89
CA ALA A 68 27.23 14.21 -8.65
C ALA A 68 27.64 12.95 -9.45
N PRO A 69 26.92 11.82 -9.29
CA PRO A 69 27.25 10.60 -10.01
C PRO A 69 27.11 10.81 -11.52
N VAL A 70 28.21 10.61 -12.27
CA VAL A 70 28.26 10.75 -13.73
C VAL A 70 27.99 9.38 -14.35
N VAL A 71 27.04 9.32 -15.28
CA VAL A 71 26.76 8.11 -16.06
C VAL A 71 27.87 7.95 -17.10
N VAL A 72 28.64 6.86 -16.98
CA VAL A 72 29.66 6.51 -17.97
C VAL A 72 29.01 5.57 -18.98
N VAL A 73 28.95 6.02 -20.24
CA VAL A 73 28.63 5.17 -21.39
C VAL A 73 29.96 4.58 -21.82
N GLU A 74 30.16 3.27 -21.64
CA GLU A 74 31.29 2.59 -22.25
C GLU A 74 31.07 2.64 -23.78
N GLU A 75 32.00 3.25 -24.52
CA GLU A 75 32.03 3.10 -25.97
C GLU A 75 32.17 1.61 -26.27
N GLN A 76 31.21 1.07 -27.03
CA GLN A 76 31.23 -0.32 -27.48
C GLN A 76 32.60 -0.57 -28.12
N GLN A 77 33.36 -1.51 -27.56
CA GLN A 77 34.52 -2.05 -28.25
C GLN A 77 34.02 -2.57 -29.60
N ASP A 78 34.59 -2.05 -30.69
CA ASP A 78 34.39 -2.58 -32.03
C ASP A 78 34.61 -4.08 -31.97
N LEU A 79 33.50 -4.82 -32.07
CA LEU A 79 33.51 -6.25 -32.30
C LEU A 79 34.32 -6.47 -33.58
N PRO A 80 35.33 -7.36 -33.60
CA PRO A 80 35.99 -7.73 -34.83
C PRO A 80 34.94 -8.29 -35.80
N ASP A 81 35.00 -7.75 -37.00
CA ASP A 81 34.31 -8.12 -38.25
C ASP A 81 33.36 -9.33 -38.15
N ALA A 82 32.07 -9.05 -38.31
CA ALA A 82 30.99 -10.03 -38.40
C ALA A 82 31.06 -10.83 -39.70
N SER A 83 32.13 -11.61 -39.86
CA SER A 83 32.34 -12.55 -40.97
C SER A 83 32.60 -13.99 -40.54
N ASP A 84 32.40 -14.33 -39.25
CA ASP A 84 32.57 -15.72 -38.77
C ASP A 84 31.57 -16.17 -37.67
N MET A 85 30.38 -15.56 -37.62
CA MET A 85 29.24 -16.21 -36.96
C MET A 85 28.51 -17.02 -38.01
N VAL A 86 28.77 -18.33 -37.99
CA VAL A 86 28.03 -19.35 -38.75
C VAL A 86 26.54 -19.04 -38.65
N LEU A 87 25.96 -18.65 -39.78
CA LEU A 87 24.52 -18.61 -40.00
C LEU A 87 23.97 -19.97 -39.58
N ILE A 88 23.19 -20.01 -38.51
CA ILE A 88 22.36 -21.18 -38.21
C ILE A 88 21.32 -21.21 -39.32
N ASP A 89 21.59 -22.08 -40.29
CA ASP A 89 20.69 -22.48 -41.35
C ASP A 89 19.40 -23.02 -40.72
N THR A 90 18.26 -22.54 -41.21
CA THR A 90 16.91 -22.98 -40.79
C THR A 90 16.31 -23.96 -41.80
N SER A 91 17.12 -24.53 -42.69
CA SER A 91 16.74 -25.76 -43.38
C SER A 91 16.99 -26.97 -42.49
N GLU A 92 15.92 -27.73 -42.25
CA GLU A 92 15.94 -28.98 -41.49
C GLU A 92 17.03 -29.91 -42.03
N PRO A 93 17.99 -30.39 -41.22
CA PRO A 93 18.77 -31.55 -41.60
C PRO A 93 17.82 -32.75 -41.56
N GLU A 94 17.69 -33.46 -42.69
CA GLU A 94 17.04 -34.77 -42.73
C GLU A 94 17.58 -35.64 -41.58
N PRO A 95 16.71 -36.35 -40.86
CA PRO A 95 17.12 -37.14 -39.71
C PRO A 95 18.15 -38.20 -40.14
N PRO A 96 19.20 -38.45 -39.35
CA PRO A 96 20.19 -39.48 -39.66
C PRO A 96 19.51 -40.86 -39.76
N PRO A 97 19.98 -41.74 -40.65
CA PRO A 97 19.45 -43.09 -40.75
C PRO A 97 19.63 -43.82 -39.41
N ILE A 98 18.50 -44.24 -38.84
CA ILE A 98 18.41 -45.01 -37.61
C ILE A 98 19.26 -46.28 -37.78
N PRO A 99 20.23 -46.57 -36.89
CA PRO A 99 20.96 -47.83 -36.92
C PRO A 99 19.97 -49.00 -36.76
N PRO A 100 20.15 -50.14 -37.44
CA PRO A 100 19.32 -51.31 -37.18
C PRO A 100 19.49 -51.70 -35.71
N HIS A 101 18.41 -51.57 -34.94
CA HIS A 101 18.35 -52.07 -33.57
C HIS A 101 18.72 -53.57 -33.58
N PRO A 102 19.56 -54.04 -32.63
CA PRO A 102 19.72 -55.47 -32.43
C PRO A 102 18.35 -56.05 -32.11
N ASP A 103 18.02 -57.17 -32.75
CA ASP A 103 16.77 -57.91 -32.58
C ASP A 103 16.39 -58.02 -31.09
N ILE A 104 15.49 -57.17 -30.64
CA ILE A 104 14.72 -57.41 -29.41
C ILE A 104 13.59 -58.33 -29.83
N VAL A 105 13.96 -59.60 -30.02
CA VAL A 105 13.02 -60.69 -29.85
C VAL A 105 12.67 -60.76 -28.35
N ASP A 106 11.37 -60.74 -28.11
CA ASP A 106 10.68 -61.08 -26.85
C ASP A 106 10.81 -60.11 -25.67
N SER A 107 9.87 -59.14 -25.62
CA SER A 107 8.88 -59.09 -24.54
C SER A 107 8.05 -57.80 -24.63
N HIS A 108 6.83 -57.92 -25.14
CA HIS A 108 5.58 -57.28 -24.68
C HIS A 108 4.58 -57.20 -25.85
N ASN A 109 3.35 -57.70 -25.60
CA ASN A 109 2.25 -57.79 -26.56
C ASN A 109 1.79 -56.40 -27.08
N GLY A 110 2.32 -55.93 -28.22
CA GLY A 110 1.78 -54.81 -28.98
C GLY A 110 2.53 -54.61 -30.30
N SER A 111 1.84 -54.30 -31.40
CA SER A 111 2.50 -54.02 -32.69
C SER A 111 3.32 -52.71 -32.59
N LEU A 112 4.48 -52.64 -33.23
CA LEU A 112 5.30 -51.41 -33.25
C LEU A 112 4.53 -50.20 -33.81
N GLU A 113 3.60 -50.44 -34.75
CA GLU A 113 2.70 -49.40 -35.29
C GLU A 113 1.71 -48.88 -34.24
N GLU A 114 1.30 -49.71 -33.29
CA GLU A 114 0.41 -49.34 -32.20
C GLU A 114 1.14 -48.45 -31.19
N VAL A 115 2.40 -48.78 -30.87
CA VAL A 115 3.25 -47.96 -29.97
C VAL A 115 3.58 -46.61 -30.60
N VAL A 116 3.80 -46.54 -31.92
CA VAL A 116 4.04 -45.27 -32.62
C VAL A 116 2.77 -44.43 -32.68
N ALA A 117 1.61 -45.04 -32.98
CA ALA A 117 0.32 -44.34 -32.98
C ALA A 117 -0.07 -43.81 -31.59
N GLU A 118 0.23 -44.56 -30.52
CA GLU A 118 0.03 -44.11 -29.14
C GLU A 118 0.92 -42.92 -28.79
N ARG A 119 2.17 -42.92 -29.25
CA ARG A 119 3.08 -41.78 -29.05
C ARG A 119 2.62 -40.54 -29.81
N GLU A 120 2.21 -40.67 -31.06
CA GLU A 120 1.67 -39.56 -31.85
C GLU A 120 0.39 -39.01 -31.22
N SER A 121 -0.52 -39.88 -30.78
CA SER A 121 -1.73 -39.46 -30.06
C SER A 121 -1.41 -38.75 -28.73
N LEU A 122 -0.36 -39.16 -28.02
CA LEU A 122 0.09 -38.49 -26.79
C LEU A 122 0.69 -37.11 -27.09
N ILE A 123 1.47 -36.99 -28.17
CA ILE A 123 2.03 -35.72 -28.61
C ILE A 123 0.90 -34.74 -28.96
N ASP A 124 -0.12 -35.17 -29.69
CA ASP A 124 -1.29 -34.35 -30.00
C ASP A 124 -2.07 -33.95 -28.74
N ALA A 125 -2.23 -34.88 -27.79
CA ALA A 125 -2.88 -34.58 -26.51
C ALA A 125 -2.11 -33.51 -25.71
N LEU A 126 -0.78 -33.64 -25.63
CA LEU A 126 0.08 -32.68 -24.94
C LEU A 126 0.11 -31.31 -25.65
N HIS A 127 0.11 -31.27 -26.99
CA HIS A 127 0.01 -30.01 -27.72
C HIS A 127 -1.31 -29.29 -27.48
N ASN A 128 -2.43 -30.03 -27.51
CA ASN A 128 -3.75 -29.46 -27.20
C ASN A 128 -3.82 -28.98 -25.74
N GLU A 129 -3.24 -29.71 -24.80
CA GLU A 129 -3.16 -29.29 -23.40
C GLU A 129 -2.31 -28.04 -23.22
N LEU A 130 -1.15 -27.94 -23.89
CA LEU A 130 -0.31 -26.74 -23.89
C LEU A 130 -1.03 -25.53 -24.48
N GLU A 131 -1.78 -25.71 -25.57
CA GLU A 131 -2.57 -24.62 -26.17
C GLU A 131 -3.71 -24.17 -25.25
N ALA A 132 -4.39 -25.12 -24.59
CA ALA A 132 -5.40 -24.82 -23.57
C ALA A 132 -4.81 -24.06 -22.37
N LEU A 133 -3.65 -24.48 -21.85
CA LEU A 133 -2.96 -23.78 -20.77
C LEU A 133 -2.54 -22.37 -21.19
N ARG A 134 -2.04 -22.19 -22.42
CA ARG A 134 -1.68 -20.85 -22.95
C ARG A 134 -2.91 -19.94 -23.04
N ALA A 135 -4.03 -20.46 -23.52
CA ALA A 135 -5.29 -19.72 -23.58
C ALA A 135 -5.78 -19.32 -22.18
N GLU A 136 -5.69 -20.23 -21.21
CA GLU A 136 -6.08 -19.98 -19.82
C GLU A 136 -5.19 -18.94 -19.15
N VAL A 137 -3.86 -19.00 -19.34
CA VAL A 137 -2.93 -17.98 -18.86
C VAL A 137 -3.27 -16.61 -19.45
N GLN A 138 -3.59 -16.54 -20.75
CA GLN A 138 -3.97 -15.29 -21.39
C GLN A 138 -5.30 -14.74 -20.87
N ARG A 139 -6.27 -15.62 -20.58
CA ARG A 139 -7.55 -15.26 -19.97
C ARG A 139 -7.39 -14.72 -18.55
N VAL A 140 -6.55 -15.36 -17.74
CA VAL A 140 -6.25 -14.90 -16.37
C VAL A 140 -5.53 -13.55 -16.41
N ARG A 141 -4.56 -13.37 -17.32
CA ARG A 141 -3.88 -12.09 -17.53
C ARG A 141 -4.85 -10.98 -17.93
N SER A 142 -5.73 -11.22 -18.90
CA SER A 142 -6.69 -10.20 -19.34
C SER A 142 -7.69 -9.82 -18.24
N HIS A 143 -8.13 -10.79 -17.43
CA HIS A 143 -9.00 -10.52 -16.29
C HIS A 143 -8.26 -9.71 -15.20
N ALA A 144 -6.99 -10.03 -14.93
CA ALA A 144 -6.17 -9.27 -14.00
C ALA A 144 -5.94 -7.82 -14.46
N THR A 145 -5.60 -7.61 -15.74
CA THR A 145 -5.42 -6.26 -16.28
C THR A 145 -6.72 -5.46 -16.26
N HIS A 146 -7.85 -6.09 -16.60
CA HIS A 146 -9.16 -5.44 -16.53
C HIS A 146 -9.53 -5.03 -15.09
N HIS A 147 -9.25 -5.90 -14.11
CA HIS A 147 -9.49 -5.58 -12.71
C HIS A 147 -8.57 -4.45 -12.21
N GLU A 148 -7.31 -4.45 -12.62
CA GLU A 148 -6.37 -3.37 -12.32
C GLU A 148 -6.83 -2.03 -12.90
N GLU A 149 -7.33 -2.00 -14.13
CA GLU A 149 -7.93 -0.81 -14.75
C GLU A 149 -9.16 -0.32 -13.99
N GLN A 150 -10.06 -1.23 -13.58
CA GLN A 150 -11.23 -0.86 -12.77
C GLN A 150 -10.83 -0.25 -11.42
N LEU A 151 -9.82 -0.81 -10.75
CA LEU A 151 -9.31 -0.27 -9.49
C LEU A 151 -8.67 1.11 -9.70
N ARG A 152 -7.90 1.31 -10.76
CA ARG A 152 -7.31 2.61 -11.10
C ARG A 152 -8.38 3.68 -11.37
N LEU A 153 -9.43 3.33 -12.13
CA LEU A 153 -10.56 4.24 -12.36
C LEU A 153 -11.26 4.58 -11.04
N ARG A 154 -11.48 3.59 -10.17
CA ARG A 154 -12.10 3.83 -8.86
C ARG A 154 -11.26 4.72 -7.95
N ILE A 155 -9.93 4.56 -7.96
CA ILE A 155 -9.01 5.44 -7.24
C ILE A 155 -9.13 6.87 -7.76
N ASN A 156 -9.14 7.06 -9.08
CA ASN A 156 -9.26 8.38 -9.69
C ASN A 156 -10.60 9.06 -9.34
N ASP A 157 -11.72 8.32 -9.39
CA ASP A 157 -13.03 8.83 -8.95
C ASP A 157 -13.02 9.25 -7.47
N LEU A 158 -12.38 8.46 -6.60
CA LEU A 158 -12.24 8.78 -5.18
C LEU A 158 -11.35 10.01 -4.95
N GLU A 159 -10.26 10.13 -5.70
CA GLU A 159 -9.38 11.31 -5.64
C GLU A 159 -10.12 12.58 -6.12
N SER A 160 -10.92 12.48 -7.19
CA SER A 160 -11.75 13.59 -7.68
C SER A 160 -12.80 14.01 -6.66
N THR A 161 -13.51 13.06 -6.05
CA THR A 161 -14.53 13.35 -5.03
C THR A 161 -13.92 13.95 -3.75
N ILE A 162 -12.71 13.53 -3.36
CA ILE A 162 -11.97 14.17 -2.26
C ILE A 162 -11.63 15.63 -2.62
N ALA A 163 -11.14 15.88 -3.84
CA ALA A 163 -10.82 17.24 -4.28
C ALA A 163 -12.04 18.16 -4.34
N GLU A 164 -13.20 17.64 -4.77
CA GLU A 164 -14.48 18.36 -4.75
C GLU A 164 -14.91 18.69 -3.32
N LEU A 165 -14.89 17.71 -2.41
CA LEU A 165 -15.23 17.91 -1.00
C LEU A 165 -14.30 18.91 -0.29
N ASP A 166 -13.00 18.88 -0.59
CA ASP A 166 -12.04 19.86 -0.05
C ASP A 166 -12.35 21.28 -0.56
N SER A 167 -12.77 21.41 -1.83
CA SER A 167 -13.19 22.70 -2.40
C SER A 167 -14.47 23.22 -1.74
N GLU A 168 -15.48 22.36 -1.57
CA GLU A 168 -16.72 22.69 -0.87
C GLU A 168 -16.46 23.09 0.59
N LEU A 169 -15.60 22.34 1.29
CA LEU A 169 -15.21 22.66 2.67
C LEU A 169 -14.53 24.02 2.77
N LEU A 170 -13.69 24.37 1.80
CA LEU A 170 -13.02 25.67 1.75
C LEU A 170 -14.03 26.80 1.51
N ALA A 171 -14.98 26.60 0.59
CA ALA A 171 -16.05 27.55 0.30
C ALA A 171 -16.96 27.78 1.52
N GLU A 172 -17.33 26.72 2.23
CA GLU A 172 -18.12 26.80 3.47
C GLU A 172 -17.36 27.53 4.60
N ARG A 173 -16.05 27.27 4.74
CA ARG A 173 -15.21 28.02 5.69
C ARG A 173 -15.18 29.51 5.37
N GLN A 174 -15.03 29.87 4.10
CA GLN A 174 -15.02 31.27 3.66
C GLN A 174 -16.39 31.94 3.86
N SER A 175 -17.48 31.23 3.57
CA SER A 175 -18.85 31.69 3.82
C SER A 175 -19.08 31.96 5.31
N LYS A 176 -18.70 31.01 6.17
CA LYS A 176 -18.77 31.15 7.63
C LYS A 176 -17.99 32.37 8.13
N GLU A 177 -16.78 32.57 7.65
CA GLU A 177 -15.95 33.72 8.03
C GLU A 177 -16.58 35.05 7.59
N SER A 178 -17.16 35.10 6.39
CA SER A 178 -17.90 36.27 5.89
C SER A 178 -19.12 36.59 6.76
N VAL A 179 -19.91 35.58 7.13
CA VAL A 179 -21.10 35.76 7.98
C VAL A 179 -20.68 36.25 9.38
N LEU A 180 -19.62 35.69 9.96
CA LEU A 180 -19.11 36.16 11.26
C LEU A 180 -18.69 37.64 11.20
N ALA A 181 -17.98 38.05 10.15
CA ALA A 181 -17.60 39.45 9.96
C ALA A 181 -18.83 40.39 9.82
N GLN A 182 -19.89 39.95 9.12
CA GLN A 182 -21.14 40.71 9.02
C GLN A 182 -21.85 40.84 10.37
N VAL A 183 -21.87 39.78 11.18
CA VAL A 183 -22.47 39.79 12.53
C VAL A 183 -21.71 40.74 13.45
N GLU A 184 -20.38 40.71 13.43
CA GLU A 184 -19.55 41.63 14.22
C GLU A 184 -19.77 43.10 13.80
N ALA A 185 -19.84 43.38 12.50
CA ALA A 185 -20.14 44.71 11.99
C ALA A 185 -21.53 45.21 12.41
N ALA A 186 -22.54 44.33 12.36
CA ALA A 186 -23.90 44.65 12.80
C ALA A 186 -23.96 44.92 14.31
N ALA A 187 -23.24 44.13 15.12
CA ALA A 187 -23.15 44.34 16.57
C ALA A 187 -22.49 45.68 16.91
N ALA A 188 -21.38 46.03 16.25
CA ALA A 188 -20.71 47.31 16.43
C ALA A 188 -21.59 48.50 16.01
N SER A 189 -22.37 48.35 14.93
CA SER A 189 -23.34 49.37 14.49
C SER A 189 -24.45 49.55 15.53
N ALA A 190 -25.02 48.46 16.05
CA ALA A 190 -26.05 48.51 17.08
C ALA A 190 -25.55 49.20 18.37
N GLU A 191 -24.32 48.91 18.79
CA GLU A 191 -23.69 49.58 19.94
C GLU A 191 -23.52 51.08 19.69
N ALA A 192 -23.11 51.49 18.48
CA ALA A 192 -23.00 52.90 18.12
C ALA A 192 -24.37 53.63 18.15
N VAL A 193 -25.44 52.98 17.67
CA VAL A 193 -26.81 53.54 17.71
C VAL A 193 -27.28 53.72 19.17
N THR A 194 -27.10 52.71 20.02
CA THR A 194 -27.50 52.83 21.44
C THR A 194 -26.73 53.93 22.18
N ARG A 195 -25.42 54.08 21.89
CA ARG A 195 -24.60 55.16 22.46
C ARG A 195 -25.07 56.53 22.01
N LEU A 196 -25.36 56.70 20.71
CA LEU A 196 -25.90 57.95 20.17
C LEU A 196 -27.24 58.33 20.82
N ALA A 197 -28.16 57.37 20.96
CA ALA A 197 -29.44 57.60 21.63
C ALA A 197 -29.26 58.04 23.10
N SER A 198 -28.27 57.47 23.81
CA SER A 198 -27.96 57.87 25.18
C SER A 198 -27.39 59.30 25.30
N GLU A 199 -26.59 59.74 24.34
CA GLU A 199 -26.06 61.12 24.31
C GLU A 199 -27.14 62.12 23.89
N GLU A 200 -28.04 61.74 22.99
CA GLU A 200 -29.16 62.57 22.58
C GLU A 200 -30.15 62.82 23.73
N THR A 201 -30.46 61.80 24.53
CA THR A 201 -31.29 61.96 25.74
C THR A 201 -30.65 62.88 26.78
N LYS A 202 -29.33 62.77 27.00
CA LYS A 202 -28.58 63.70 27.86
C LYS A 202 -28.65 65.13 27.34
N ARG A 203 -28.43 65.34 26.03
CA ARG A 203 -28.53 66.66 25.38
C ARG A 203 -29.92 67.27 25.55
N ARG A 204 -30.97 66.48 25.31
CA ARG A 204 -32.37 66.91 25.46
C ARG A 204 -32.68 67.35 26.89
N SER A 205 -32.19 66.59 27.89
CA SER A 205 -32.34 66.96 29.30
C SER A 205 -31.59 68.24 29.68
N ALA A 206 -30.43 68.50 29.08
CA ALA A 206 -29.65 69.72 29.30
C ALA A 206 -30.33 70.94 28.66
N GLU A 207 -30.88 70.77 27.47
CA GLU A 207 -31.68 71.79 26.78
C GLU A 207 -32.92 72.18 27.60
N GLU A 208 -33.66 71.20 28.12
CA GLU A 208 -34.81 71.46 29.02
C GLU A 208 -34.40 72.24 30.28
N LYS A 209 -33.25 71.93 30.88
CA LYS A 209 -32.70 72.68 32.02
C LYS A 209 -32.34 74.11 31.63
N PHE A 210 -31.74 74.31 30.46
CA PHE A 210 -31.40 75.63 29.94
C PHE A 210 -32.64 76.49 29.67
N VAL A 211 -33.68 75.91 29.04
CA VAL A 211 -34.96 76.59 28.81
C VAL A 211 -35.60 77.00 30.14
N LYS A 212 -35.66 76.09 31.12
CA LYS A 212 -36.17 76.41 32.47
C LYS A 212 -35.39 77.55 33.13
N MET A 213 -34.06 77.55 32.99
CA MET A 213 -33.21 78.61 33.51
C MET A 213 -33.48 79.95 32.81
N LYS A 214 -33.59 79.95 31.48
CA LYS A 214 -33.95 81.13 30.67
C LYS A 214 -35.30 81.71 31.11
N ASP A 215 -36.30 80.86 31.36
CA ASP A 215 -37.61 81.30 31.86
C ASP A 215 -37.52 81.95 33.24
N VAL A 216 -36.67 81.43 34.14
CA VAL A 216 -36.43 82.05 35.46
C VAL A 216 -35.75 83.42 35.31
N TYR A 217 -34.72 83.53 34.46
CA TYR A 217 -34.08 84.82 34.17
C TYR A 217 -35.04 85.82 33.53
N GLN A 218 -35.90 85.37 32.62
CA GLN A 218 -36.91 86.20 31.99
C GLN A 218 -37.93 86.71 33.02
N LYS A 219 -38.44 85.83 33.90
CA LYS A 219 -39.34 86.20 35.00
C LYS A 219 -38.70 87.22 35.96
N LEU A 220 -37.44 87.04 36.33
CA LEU A 220 -36.73 87.95 37.23
C LEU A 220 -36.46 89.31 36.58
N ARG A 221 -36.15 89.34 35.28
CA ARG A 221 -36.02 90.56 34.49
C ARG A 221 -37.35 91.31 34.40
N ASP A 222 -38.45 90.59 34.17
CA ASP A 222 -39.78 91.17 34.07
C ASP A 222 -40.26 91.72 35.42
N GLU A 223 -39.97 91.05 36.54
CA GLU A 223 -40.17 91.61 37.90
C GLU A 223 -39.34 92.88 38.14
N HIS A 224 -38.08 92.91 37.70
CA HIS A 224 -37.23 94.11 37.81
C HIS A 224 -37.76 95.29 36.99
N ILE A 225 -38.25 95.03 35.77
CA ILE A 225 -38.90 96.04 34.91
C ILE A 225 -40.20 96.54 35.54
N ASN A 226 -40.99 95.65 36.15
CA ASN A 226 -42.25 96.02 36.81
C ASN A 226 -42.03 96.79 38.12
N LEU A 227 -40.95 96.52 38.86
CA LEU A 227 -40.53 97.32 40.02
C LEU A 227 -40.02 98.72 39.65
N ILE A 228 -39.45 98.90 38.44
CA ILE A 228 -39.03 100.20 37.92
C ILE A 228 -40.24 101.03 37.43
N ARG A 229 -41.25 100.39 36.82
CA ARG A 229 -42.48 101.07 36.36
C ARG A 229 -43.43 101.40 37.52
N GLY A 230 -43.50 100.56 38.55
CA GLY A 230 -44.36 100.75 39.73
C GLY A 230 -44.00 101.95 40.63
N LYS A 231 -42.81 102.55 40.48
CA LYS A 231 -42.37 103.72 41.27
C LYS A 231 -42.60 105.07 40.56
N ALA A 232 -43.13 105.08 39.34
CA ALA A 232 -43.38 106.29 38.55
C ALA A 232 -44.88 106.60 38.30
N GLU A 233 -45.79 105.67 38.62
CA GLU A 233 -47.24 105.83 38.35
C GLU A 233 -48.08 106.28 39.57
N LEU A 234 -47.44 106.56 40.72
CA LEU A 234 -48.13 107.10 41.91
C LEU A 234 -48.24 108.63 41.95
N ASP A 235 -47.65 109.36 40.99
CA ASP A 235 -47.61 110.84 40.96
C ASP A 235 -48.36 111.50 39.78
N LYS A 236 -49.16 110.77 38.99
CA LYS A 236 -49.81 111.36 37.80
C LYS A 236 -51.18 110.80 37.43
N LEU A 237 -52.07 110.63 38.42
CA LEU A 237 -53.44 110.11 38.18
C LEU A 237 -54.50 110.73 39.13
N LEU A 238 -54.51 112.06 39.25
CA LEU A 238 -55.69 112.81 39.75
C LEU A 238 -56.05 114.05 38.90
N ALA A 239 -55.50 114.14 37.68
CA ALA A 239 -55.96 115.01 36.61
C ALA A 239 -55.57 114.33 35.29
N SER A 240 -56.45 113.87 34.41
CA SER A 240 -57.82 114.25 34.19
C SER A 240 -58.54 113.17 33.38
N GLU A 241 -59.57 112.65 34.01
CA GLU A 241 -60.75 111.94 33.53
C GLU A 241 -61.46 112.62 32.34
N ARG A 242 -60.78 112.88 31.21
CA ARG A 242 -61.42 113.44 29.99
C ARG A 242 -60.93 112.94 28.61
N GLU A 243 -60.05 111.94 28.52
CA GLU A 243 -59.71 111.31 27.22
C GLU A 243 -60.03 109.80 27.16
N ALA A 244 -60.92 109.34 28.04
CA ALA A 244 -61.35 107.94 28.15
C ALA A 244 -62.30 107.46 27.02
N HIS A 245 -62.51 108.23 25.95
CA HIS A 245 -63.58 107.93 24.99
C HIS A 245 -63.17 107.71 23.53
N ALA A 246 -61.88 107.84 23.18
CA ALA A 246 -61.41 107.62 21.79
C ALA A 246 -60.48 106.38 21.60
N ALA A 247 -59.96 105.78 22.68
CA ALA A 247 -59.04 104.64 22.60
C ALA A 247 -59.72 103.25 22.53
N ALA A 248 -61.01 103.16 22.89
CA ALA A 248 -61.75 101.90 22.92
C ALA A 248 -62.08 101.32 21.52
N GLN A 249 -61.95 102.12 20.45
CA GLN A 249 -62.30 101.68 19.09
C GLN A 249 -61.16 100.96 18.36
N ARG A 250 -59.88 101.27 18.64
CA ARG A 250 -58.71 100.58 18.03
C ARG A 250 -58.44 99.20 18.64
N SER A 251 -58.71 99.03 19.95
CA SER A 251 -58.54 97.75 20.65
C SER A 251 -59.44 96.63 20.12
N ARG A 252 -60.60 96.97 19.53
CA ARG A 252 -61.57 96.00 19.00
C ARG A 252 -61.17 95.42 17.63
N GLU A 253 -60.45 96.18 16.80
CA GLU A 253 -59.95 95.72 15.49
C GLU A 253 -58.67 94.87 15.61
N GLU A 254 -57.78 95.20 16.56
CA GLU A 254 -56.59 94.41 16.87
C GLU A 254 -56.92 93.04 17.51
N LEU A 255 -57.97 92.97 18.34
CA LEU A 255 -58.43 91.72 18.94
C LEU A 255 -59.07 90.77 17.91
N ALA A 256 -59.79 91.31 16.91
CA ALA A 256 -60.37 90.54 15.82
C ALA A 256 -59.30 89.98 14.86
N ALA A 257 -58.27 90.78 14.56
CA ALA A 257 -57.12 90.34 13.76
C ALA A 257 -56.31 89.24 14.47
N ASN A 258 -56.10 89.36 15.79
CA ASN A 258 -55.43 88.33 16.58
C ASN A 258 -56.24 87.04 16.68
N PHE A 259 -57.57 87.11 16.86
CA PHE A 259 -58.43 85.93 16.92
C PHE A 259 -58.43 85.14 15.60
N SER A 260 -58.53 85.84 14.45
CA SER A 260 -58.44 85.21 13.13
C SER A 260 -57.07 84.54 12.89
N ARG A 261 -55.98 85.19 13.32
CA ARG A 261 -54.62 84.65 13.22
C ARG A 261 -54.42 83.40 14.08
N THR A 262 -54.92 83.41 15.32
CA THR A 262 -54.85 82.24 16.24
C THR A 262 -55.78 81.11 15.80
N GLN A 263 -56.92 81.42 15.16
CA GLN A 263 -57.79 80.40 14.57
C GLN A 263 -57.14 79.72 13.37
N SER A 264 -56.51 80.49 12.47
CA SER A 264 -55.74 79.96 11.33
C SER A 264 -54.55 79.11 11.81
N GLN A 265 -53.80 79.58 12.81
CA GLN A 265 -52.68 78.83 13.39
C GLN A 265 -53.13 77.50 14.03
N ARG A 266 -54.23 77.49 14.81
CA ARG A 266 -54.75 76.22 15.37
C ARG A 266 -55.24 75.26 14.29
N GLN A 267 -55.78 75.77 13.19
CA GLN A 267 -56.27 74.93 12.09
C GLN A 267 -55.09 74.34 11.30
N GLU A 268 -54.04 75.11 11.06
CA GLU A 268 -52.77 74.64 10.48
C GLU A 268 -52.04 73.65 11.40
N GLU A 269 -51.96 73.90 12.70
CA GLU A 269 -51.38 72.98 13.69
C GLU A 269 -52.18 71.68 13.78
N SER A 270 -53.51 71.75 13.83
CA SER A 270 -54.37 70.56 13.84
C SER A 270 -54.21 69.74 12.57
N GLN A 271 -54.10 70.39 11.40
CA GLN A 271 -53.87 69.70 10.13
C GLN A 271 -52.48 69.06 10.08
N MET A 272 -51.45 69.76 10.58
CA MET A 272 -50.09 69.23 10.68
C MET A 272 -50.02 68.03 11.61
N GLN A 273 -50.71 68.09 12.75
CA GLN A 273 -50.75 67.02 13.74
C GLN A 273 -51.54 65.82 13.23
N GLN A 274 -52.64 66.03 12.50
CA GLN A 274 -53.40 64.96 11.84
C GLN A 274 -52.58 64.29 10.73
N ASN A 275 -51.85 65.06 9.93
CA ASN A 275 -50.93 64.52 8.93
C ASN A 275 -49.78 63.73 9.59
N SER A 276 -49.23 64.22 10.71
CA SER A 276 -48.19 63.53 11.48
C SER A 276 -48.69 62.20 12.06
N VAL A 277 -49.90 62.17 12.63
CA VAL A 277 -50.51 60.93 13.14
C VAL A 277 -50.76 59.94 12.01
N GLN A 278 -51.32 60.38 10.87
CA GLN A 278 -51.52 59.49 9.71
C GLN A 278 -50.20 58.91 9.17
N MET A 279 -49.14 59.72 9.12
CA MET A 279 -47.82 59.25 8.69
C MET A 279 -47.25 58.21 9.67
N ALA A 280 -47.32 58.47 10.98
CA ALA A 280 -46.90 57.53 12.01
C ALA A 280 -47.71 56.22 11.98
N GLN A 281 -49.00 56.29 11.64
CA GLN A 281 -49.89 55.12 11.55
C GLN A 281 -49.53 54.25 10.33
N LYS A 282 -49.26 54.87 9.18
CA LYS A 282 -48.75 54.16 7.99
C LYS A 282 -47.38 53.54 8.23
N GLU A 283 -46.50 54.24 8.94
CA GLU A 283 -45.17 53.72 9.31
C GLU A 283 -45.28 52.53 10.26
N ALA A 284 -46.17 52.60 11.26
CA ALA A 284 -46.45 51.49 12.18
C ALA A 284 -47.05 50.27 11.45
N GLU A 285 -47.96 50.47 10.49
CA GLU A 285 -48.51 49.40 9.65
C GLU A 285 -47.44 48.76 8.75
N ALA A 286 -46.57 49.58 8.13
CA ALA A 286 -45.47 49.09 7.30
C ALA A 286 -44.45 48.26 8.12
N LEU A 287 -44.07 48.75 9.30
CA LEU A 287 -43.21 48.01 10.24
C LEU A 287 -43.87 46.71 10.70
N GLY A 288 -45.19 46.73 10.98
CA GLY A 288 -45.94 45.53 11.35
C GLY A 288 -45.93 44.46 10.26
N GLN A 289 -46.10 44.85 9.00
CA GLN A 289 -45.99 43.93 7.85
C GLN A 289 -44.57 43.37 7.69
N GLN A 290 -43.56 44.21 7.89
CA GLN A 290 -42.16 43.79 7.79
C GLN A 290 -41.78 42.78 8.90
N VAL A 291 -42.22 43.03 10.14
CA VAL A 291 -42.04 42.09 11.26
C VAL A 291 -42.74 40.75 10.98
N ALA A 292 -43.96 40.78 10.44
CA ALA A 292 -44.68 39.55 10.09
C ALA A 292 -43.98 38.76 8.97
N ALA A 293 -43.43 39.43 7.97
CA ALA A 293 -42.66 38.80 6.89
C ALA A 293 -41.39 38.13 7.43
N VAL A 294 -40.58 38.85 8.22
CA VAL A 294 -39.37 38.33 8.87
C VAL A 294 -39.69 37.16 9.80
N THR A 295 -40.82 37.20 10.50
CA THR A 295 -41.23 36.11 11.40
C THR A 295 -41.53 34.81 10.64
N ARG A 296 -42.21 34.90 9.49
CA ARG A 296 -42.46 33.73 8.63
C ARG A 296 -41.17 33.17 8.03
N GLU A 297 -40.28 34.03 7.57
CA GLU A 297 -38.99 33.63 7.01
C GLU A 297 -38.13 32.92 8.07
N ARG A 298 -38.11 33.45 9.30
CA ARG A 298 -37.47 32.79 10.44
C ARG A 298 -38.06 31.41 10.73
N GLU A 299 -39.38 31.26 10.71
CA GLU A 299 -40.04 29.97 10.93
C GLU A 299 -39.71 28.95 9.83
N GLN A 300 -39.65 29.40 8.58
CA GLN A 300 -39.25 28.57 7.45
C GLN A 300 -37.79 28.09 7.59
N ILE A 301 -36.86 28.99 7.89
CA ILE A 301 -35.44 28.65 8.10
C ILE A 301 -35.30 27.70 9.30
N MET A 302 -36.02 27.94 10.41
CA MET A 302 -36.01 27.02 11.56
C MET A 302 -36.56 25.63 11.20
N GLY A 303 -37.54 25.53 10.30
CA GLY A 303 -38.00 24.25 9.75
C GLY A 303 -36.89 23.53 8.99
N GLN A 304 -36.26 24.23 8.03
CA GLN A 304 -35.14 23.68 7.25
C GLN A 304 -33.97 23.23 8.12
N VAL A 305 -33.62 24.00 9.18
CA VAL A 305 -32.57 23.62 10.12
C VAL A 305 -32.92 22.33 10.88
N ARG A 306 -34.18 22.14 11.29
CA ARG A 306 -34.60 20.87 11.93
C ARG A 306 -34.52 19.71 10.96
N ASP A 307 -35.00 19.88 9.74
CA ASP A 307 -34.95 18.82 8.73
C ASP A 307 -33.48 18.44 8.45
N LEU A 308 -32.60 19.41 8.27
CA LEU A 308 -31.15 19.18 8.13
C LEU A 308 -30.53 18.51 9.36
N GLN A 309 -30.92 18.88 10.58
CA GLN A 309 -30.43 18.21 11.80
C GLN A 309 -30.85 16.74 11.86
N THR A 310 -32.08 16.42 11.41
CA THR A 310 -32.55 15.03 11.35
C THR A 310 -31.81 14.23 10.27
N THR A 311 -31.59 14.79 9.08
CA THR A 311 -30.84 14.10 8.02
C THR A 311 -29.39 13.89 8.41
N VAL A 312 -28.74 14.88 9.03
CA VAL A 312 -27.36 14.74 9.55
C VAL A 312 -27.29 13.63 10.60
N SER A 313 -28.24 13.56 11.51
CA SER A 313 -28.29 12.51 12.55
C SER A 313 -28.51 11.13 11.94
N GLN A 314 -29.38 11.02 10.93
CA GLN A 314 -29.61 9.77 10.20
C GLN A 314 -28.39 9.32 9.42
N LEU A 315 -27.70 10.23 8.73
CA LEU A 315 -26.46 9.95 8.00
C LEU A 315 -25.33 9.52 8.95
N HIS A 316 -25.19 10.16 10.12
CA HIS A 316 -24.22 9.74 11.13
C HIS A 316 -24.49 8.31 11.61
N SER A 317 -25.75 7.97 11.90
CA SER A 317 -26.13 6.62 12.29
C SER A 317 -25.86 5.60 11.18
N GLN A 318 -26.14 5.93 9.92
CA GLN A 318 -25.84 5.06 8.78
C GLN A 318 -24.33 4.85 8.60
N LEU A 319 -23.53 5.91 8.72
CA LEU A 319 -22.07 5.83 8.62
C LEU A 319 -21.48 4.95 9.73
N GLU A 320 -21.99 5.07 10.95
CA GLU A 320 -21.54 4.24 12.08
C GLU A 320 -21.89 2.76 11.88
N VAL A 321 -23.10 2.45 11.44
CA VAL A 321 -23.51 1.07 11.09
C VAL A 321 -22.65 0.52 9.95
N GLN A 322 -22.40 1.31 8.90
CA GLN A 322 -21.58 0.90 7.77
C GLN A 322 -20.11 0.66 8.17
N SER A 323 -19.56 1.50 9.05
CA SER A 323 -18.22 1.33 9.62
C SER A 323 -18.10 0.03 10.41
N GLN A 324 -19.09 -0.25 11.29
CA GLN A 324 -19.13 -1.51 12.05
C GLN A 324 -19.27 -2.73 11.14
N GLN A 325 -20.13 -2.67 10.12
CA GLN A 325 -20.28 -3.74 9.13
C GLN A 325 -19.00 -3.98 8.35
N SER A 326 -18.33 -2.92 7.88
CA SER A 326 -17.06 -3.04 7.16
C SER A 326 -15.96 -3.64 8.04
N SER A 327 -15.91 -3.25 9.32
CA SER A 327 -14.96 -3.83 10.29
C SER A 327 -15.22 -5.32 10.54
N ALA A 328 -16.50 -5.69 10.72
CA ALA A 328 -16.90 -7.10 10.88
C ALA A 328 -16.57 -7.93 9.63
N GLN A 329 -16.85 -7.40 8.44
CA GLN A 329 -16.52 -8.06 7.18
C GLN A 329 -14.99 -8.24 7.02
N MET A 330 -14.20 -7.22 7.35
CA MET A 330 -12.74 -7.30 7.33
C MET A 330 -12.21 -8.40 8.26
N MET A 331 -12.77 -8.51 9.48
CA MET A 331 -12.42 -9.57 10.42
C MET A 331 -12.82 -10.96 9.91
N SER A 332 -13.98 -11.09 9.27
CA SER A 332 -14.43 -12.35 8.64
C SER A 332 -13.48 -12.79 7.54
N VAL A 333 -13.18 -11.89 6.58
CA VAL A 333 -12.27 -12.16 5.46
C VAL A 333 -10.87 -12.52 5.97
N LYS A 334 -10.37 -11.81 7.00
CA LYS A 334 -9.10 -12.14 7.64
C LYS A 334 -9.10 -13.56 8.23
N GLY A 335 -10.16 -13.95 8.93
CA GLY A 335 -10.29 -15.29 9.50
C GLY A 335 -10.34 -16.39 8.43
N GLU A 336 -11.11 -16.18 7.36
CA GLU A 336 -11.17 -17.11 6.22
C GLU A 336 -9.80 -17.25 5.52
N TRP A 337 -9.09 -16.14 5.34
CA TRP A 337 -7.74 -16.14 4.78
C TRP A 337 -6.76 -16.92 5.66
N GLU A 338 -6.76 -16.71 6.98
CA GLU A 338 -5.88 -17.45 7.91
C GLU A 338 -6.15 -18.96 7.86
N VAL A 339 -7.42 -19.37 7.80
CA VAL A 339 -7.82 -20.78 7.63
C VAL A 339 -7.34 -21.32 6.28
N GLY A 340 -7.49 -20.55 5.20
CA GLY A 340 -7.02 -20.92 3.87
C GLY A 340 -5.49 -21.12 3.82
N VAL A 341 -4.73 -20.21 4.40
CA VAL A 341 -3.27 -20.32 4.51
C VAL A 341 -2.87 -21.56 5.29
N HIS A 342 -3.54 -21.84 6.41
CA HIS A 342 -3.24 -23.04 7.19
C HIS A 342 -3.53 -24.33 6.41
N LYS A 343 -4.60 -24.38 5.61
CA LYS A 343 -4.88 -25.54 4.73
C LYS A 343 -3.73 -25.82 3.76
N CYS A 344 -3.07 -24.79 3.22
CA CYS A 344 -1.89 -24.98 2.36
C CYS A 344 -0.70 -25.58 3.14
N VAL A 345 -0.44 -25.08 4.35
CA VAL A 345 0.60 -25.64 5.24
C VAL A 345 0.29 -27.09 5.59
N ALA A 346 -0.96 -27.38 5.99
CA ALA A 346 -1.41 -28.74 6.31
C ALA A 346 -1.32 -29.68 5.10
N GLY A 347 -1.63 -29.20 3.89
CA GLY A 347 -1.44 -29.96 2.65
C GLY A 347 0.03 -30.28 2.36
N SER A 348 0.94 -29.33 2.60
CA SER A 348 2.39 -29.57 2.49
C SER A 348 2.87 -30.61 3.51
N ALA A 349 2.42 -30.50 4.76
CA ALA A 349 2.73 -31.47 5.82
C ALA A 349 2.18 -32.86 5.48
N ASP A 350 0.97 -32.97 4.92
CA ASP A 350 0.39 -34.23 4.46
C ASP A 350 1.22 -34.88 3.33
N GLY A 351 1.68 -34.08 2.37
CA GLY A 351 2.61 -34.52 1.33
C GLY A 351 3.93 -35.04 1.92
N ALA A 352 4.52 -34.30 2.87
CA ALA A 352 5.73 -34.71 3.58
C ALA A 352 5.54 -36.03 4.34
N LEU A 353 4.41 -36.21 5.03
CA LEU A 353 4.07 -37.46 5.73
C LEU A 353 4.00 -38.65 4.79
N LYS A 354 3.40 -38.47 3.59
CA LYS A 354 3.35 -39.52 2.55
C LYS A 354 4.73 -39.87 2.03
N VAL A 355 5.59 -38.88 1.81
CA VAL A 355 6.98 -39.11 1.38
C VAL A 355 7.75 -39.95 2.40
N LEU A 356 7.64 -39.62 3.70
CA LEU A 356 8.28 -40.40 4.76
C LEU A 356 7.67 -41.80 4.92
N ALA A 357 6.36 -41.94 4.73
CA ALA A 357 5.70 -43.25 4.74
C ALA A 357 6.15 -44.13 3.57
N ASN A 358 6.30 -43.55 2.38
CA ASN A 358 6.80 -44.25 1.20
C ASN A 358 8.25 -44.72 1.41
N ALA A 359 9.12 -43.85 1.94
CA ALA A 359 10.51 -44.21 2.25
C ALA A 359 10.61 -45.40 3.22
N LEU A 360 9.80 -45.41 4.30
CA LEU A 360 9.75 -46.55 5.21
C LEU A 360 9.14 -47.80 4.55
N GLY A 361 8.19 -47.65 3.63
CA GLY A 361 7.64 -48.78 2.89
C GLY A 361 8.68 -49.56 2.07
N HIS A 362 9.80 -48.92 1.71
CA HIS A 362 10.91 -49.61 1.05
C HIS A 362 11.78 -50.46 1.99
N PHE A 363 11.67 -50.32 3.31
CA PHE A 363 12.54 -51.06 4.24
C PHE A 363 12.33 -52.57 4.18
N ASP A 364 11.11 -53.00 3.85
CA ASP A 364 10.72 -54.39 3.69
C ASP A 364 10.60 -54.81 2.21
N SER A 365 11.01 -53.94 1.28
CA SER A 365 10.90 -54.21 -0.16
C SER A 365 12.06 -55.06 -0.65
N GLU A 366 11.75 -56.18 -1.32
CA GLU A 366 12.76 -57.04 -1.98
C GLU A 366 13.59 -56.26 -3.00
N VAL A 367 12.99 -55.29 -3.70
CA VAL A 367 13.69 -54.46 -4.70
C VAL A 367 14.73 -53.55 -4.04
N HIS A 368 14.46 -53.07 -2.82
CA HIS A 368 15.40 -52.21 -2.11
C HIS A 368 16.51 -53.02 -1.42
N ALA A 369 16.31 -54.32 -1.16
CA ALA A 369 17.30 -55.18 -0.52
C ALA A 369 18.62 -55.27 -1.32
N ASP A 370 18.55 -55.15 -2.64
CA ASP A 370 19.72 -55.16 -3.53
C ASP A 370 20.45 -53.82 -3.61
N VAL A 371 19.85 -52.74 -3.09
CA VAL A 371 20.44 -51.40 -3.09
C VAL A 371 21.52 -51.31 -2.03
N LYS A 372 22.69 -50.80 -2.42
CA LYS A 372 23.88 -50.66 -1.57
C LYS A 372 24.33 -49.20 -1.53
N CYS A 373 24.79 -48.75 -0.38
CA CYS A 373 25.28 -47.38 -0.20
C CYS A 373 26.44 -47.33 0.79
N THR A 374 27.48 -46.55 0.48
CA THR A 374 28.60 -46.36 1.41
C THR A 374 28.18 -45.47 2.58
N ALA A 375 28.74 -45.72 3.76
CA ALA A 375 28.50 -44.88 4.94
C ALA A 375 28.86 -43.41 4.68
N GLU A 376 29.96 -43.16 3.95
CA GLU A 376 30.40 -41.81 3.57
C GLU A 376 29.35 -41.06 2.75
N TYR A 377 28.74 -41.70 1.74
CA TYR A 377 27.72 -41.06 0.92
C TYR A 377 26.47 -40.72 1.73
N THR A 378 26.02 -41.64 2.60
CA THR A 378 24.88 -41.40 3.50
C THR A 378 25.13 -40.22 4.44
N LEU A 379 26.37 -40.06 4.95
CA LEU A 379 26.73 -39.00 5.88
C LEU A 379 26.81 -37.60 5.24
N ILE A 380 26.80 -37.47 3.91
CA ILE A 380 26.66 -36.16 3.23
C ILE A 380 25.36 -35.46 3.66
N TYR A 381 24.31 -36.22 3.97
CA TYR A 381 23.02 -35.68 4.41
C TYR A 381 23.04 -35.16 5.87
N GLN A 382 24.13 -35.40 6.63
CA GLN A 382 24.20 -35.01 8.04
C GLN A 382 23.98 -33.51 8.21
N SER A 383 24.77 -32.66 7.55
CA SER A 383 24.62 -31.19 7.63
C SER A 383 23.28 -30.72 7.09
N LEU A 384 22.85 -31.26 5.95
CA LEU A 384 21.61 -30.90 5.28
C LEU A 384 20.38 -31.10 6.17
N ILE A 385 20.31 -32.23 6.89
CA ILE A 385 19.20 -32.52 7.80
C ILE A 385 19.29 -31.66 9.06
N VAL A 386 20.49 -31.37 9.59
CA VAL A 386 20.63 -30.42 10.71
C VAL A 386 19.99 -29.09 10.36
N ASP A 387 20.38 -28.53 9.21
CA ASP A 387 19.96 -27.21 8.78
C ASP A 387 18.46 -27.19 8.44
N ALA A 388 17.95 -28.26 7.83
CA ALA A 388 16.52 -28.41 7.53
C ALA A 388 15.67 -28.49 8.81
N LEU A 389 16.10 -29.25 9.83
CA LEU A 389 15.40 -29.36 11.11
C LEU A 389 15.38 -28.01 11.86
N MET A 390 16.50 -27.29 11.89
CA MET A 390 16.56 -25.94 12.48
C MET A 390 15.66 -24.95 11.72
N SER A 391 15.67 -25.01 10.39
CA SER A 391 14.81 -24.20 9.54
C SER A 391 13.33 -24.53 9.75
N LEU A 392 12.98 -25.81 9.97
CA LEU A 392 11.61 -26.23 10.22
C LEU A 392 11.09 -25.69 11.56
N SER A 393 11.91 -25.81 12.61
CA SER A 393 11.55 -25.29 13.94
C SER A 393 11.38 -23.77 13.93
N SER A 394 12.31 -23.04 13.31
CA SER A 394 12.27 -21.58 13.25
C SER A 394 11.14 -21.07 12.36
N SER A 395 10.94 -21.64 11.17
CA SER A 395 9.86 -21.26 10.26
C SER A 395 8.48 -21.56 10.84
N TYR A 396 8.32 -22.64 11.60
CA TYR A 396 7.06 -22.95 12.28
C TYR A 396 6.76 -21.93 13.38
N SER A 397 7.76 -21.54 14.17
CA SER A 397 7.60 -20.51 15.20
C SER A 397 7.20 -19.17 14.58
N SER A 398 7.89 -18.74 13.52
CA SER A 398 7.57 -17.50 12.78
C SER A 398 6.18 -17.55 12.14
N TYR A 399 5.73 -18.72 11.67
CA TYR A 399 4.39 -18.90 11.11
C TYR A 399 3.28 -18.75 12.15
N LEU A 400 3.49 -19.24 13.38
CA LEU A 400 2.51 -19.08 14.46
C LEU A 400 2.28 -17.63 14.85
N GLU A 401 3.30 -16.78 14.72
CA GLU A 401 3.22 -15.34 14.95
C GLU A 401 2.67 -14.57 13.74
N ASN A 402 3.02 -15.00 12.52
CA ASN A 402 2.65 -14.33 11.28
C ASN A 402 2.36 -15.33 10.14
N TYR A 403 1.09 -15.43 9.74
CA TYR A 403 0.65 -16.30 8.66
C TYR A 403 1.28 -15.98 7.30
N GLN A 404 1.81 -14.77 7.08
CA GLN A 404 2.56 -14.46 5.85
C GLN A 404 3.85 -15.27 5.72
N MET A 405 4.34 -15.87 6.82
CA MET A 405 5.52 -16.74 6.81
C MET A 405 5.21 -18.16 6.34
N ALA A 406 3.95 -18.49 6.04
CA ALA A 406 3.55 -19.81 5.56
C ALA A 406 4.36 -20.33 4.35
N PRO A 407 4.75 -19.52 3.33
CA PRO A 407 5.56 -20.02 2.22
C PRO A 407 6.93 -20.54 2.68
N TYR A 408 7.58 -19.87 3.64
CA TYR A 408 8.86 -20.32 4.18
C TYR A 408 8.71 -21.63 4.95
N LEU A 409 7.64 -21.76 5.75
CA LEU A 409 7.32 -23.01 6.43
C LEU A 409 7.04 -24.15 5.43
N ILE A 410 6.26 -23.90 4.38
CA ILE A 410 5.97 -24.89 3.33
C ILE A 410 7.26 -25.38 2.69
N THR A 411 8.17 -24.48 2.32
CA THR A 411 9.48 -24.85 1.76
C THR A 411 10.32 -25.64 2.77
N SER A 412 10.30 -25.25 4.05
CA SER A 412 11.04 -25.98 5.08
C SER A 412 10.49 -27.38 5.32
N ILE A 413 9.16 -27.56 5.28
CA ILE A 413 8.49 -28.86 5.38
C ILE A 413 8.94 -29.77 4.22
N THR A 414 8.86 -29.28 2.97
CA THR A 414 9.21 -30.08 1.80
C THR A 414 10.70 -30.44 1.77
N THR A 415 11.56 -29.48 2.12
CA THR A 415 13.02 -29.67 2.18
C THR A 415 13.39 -30.70 3.24
N THR A 416 12.79 -30.59 4.44
CA THR A 416 13.01 -31.57 5.52
C THR A 416 12.55 -32.95 5.10
N ALA A 417 11.35 -33.07 4.52
CA ALA A 417 10.83 -34.36 4.07
C ALA A 417 11.72 -35.02 3.01
N HIS A 418 12.22 -34.23 2.05
CA HIS A 418 13.13 -34.71 1.01
C HIS A 418 14.43 -35.26 1.59
N PHE A 419 15.14 -34.47 2.40
CA PHE A 419 16.42 -34.90 2.95
C PHE A 419 16.27 -36.07 3.93
N VAL A 420 15.24 -36.04 4.78
CA VAL A 420 14.95 -37.16 5.70
C VAL A 420 14.63 -38.44 4.92
N ALA A 421 13.79 -38.38 3.89
CA ALA A 421 13.48 -39.57 3.08
C ALA A 421 14.71 -40.11 2.34
N ALA A 422 15.52 -39.24 1.73
CA ALA A 422 16.75 -39.64 1.06
C ALA A 422 17.72 -40.32 2.05
N PHE A 423 17.93 -39.71 3.22
CA PHE A 423 18.77 -40.30 4.26
C PHE A 423 18.23 -41.65 4.74
N LEU A 424 16.92 -41.81 4.95
CA LEU A 424 16.33 -43.09 5.38
C LEU A 424 16.63 -44.21 4.37
N LEU A 425 16.46 -43.95 3.07
CA LEU A 425 16.72 -44.93 2.01
C LEU A 425 18.22 -45.27 1.91
N HIS A 426 19.08 -44.25 1.91
CA HIS A 426 20.53 -44.47 1.82
C HIS A 426 21.10 -45.14 3.07
N ALA A 427 20.67 -44.75 4.27
CA ALA A 427 21.07 -45.40 5.52
C ALA A 427 20.57 -46.84 5.60
N LYS A 428 19.36 -47.13 5.09
CA LYS A 428 18.89 -48.52 4.93
C LYS A 428 19.79 -49.29 3.97
N ALA A 429 20.14 -48.72 2.83
CA ALA A 429 21.08 -49.34 1.88
C ALA A 429 22.50 -49.51 2.47
N THR A 430 22.95 -48.63 3.37
CA THR A 430 24.20 -48.80 4.13
C THR A 430 24.13 -49.99 5.09
N SER A 431 22.98 -50.23 5.72
CA SER A 431 22.80 -51.40 6.59
C SER A 431 23.01 -52.74 5.84
N HIS A 432 22.70 -52.79 4.54
CA HIS A 432 22.89 -53.99 3.71
C HIS A 432 24.36 -54.34 3.45
N VAL A 433 25.26 -53.36 3.56
CA VAL A 433 26.70 -53.50 3.32
C VAL A 433 27.48 -53.65 4.63
N SER A 434 26.81 -53.50 5.78
CA SER A 434 27.46 -53.62 7.09
C SER A 434 28.08 -55.01 7.29
N PRO A 435 29.35 -55.11 7.71
CA PRO A 435 29.97 -56.38 8.06
C PRO A 435 29.43 -56.96 9.37
N ASP A 436 28.80 -56.13 10.21
CA ASP A 436 28.19 -56.53 11.48
C ASP A 436 26.65 -56.46 11.39
N ILE A 437 26.02 -57.63 11.52
CA ILE A 437 24.56 -57.80 11.46
C ILE A 437 23.88 -57.09 12.64
N GLU A 438 24.48 -57.11 13.83
CA GLU A 438 23.90 -56.46 15.01
C GLU A 438 23.86 -54.93 14.83
N GLN A 439 24.91 -54.35 14.24
CA GLN A 439 24.92 -52.91 13.92
C GLN A 439 23.89 -52.56 12.83
N ALA A 440 23.73 -53.42 11.82
CA ALA A 440 22.74 -53.23 10.78
C ALA A 440 21.31 -53.22 11.34
N GLU A 441 20.97 -54.18 12.20
CA GLU A 441 19.65 -54.25 12.86
C GLU A 441 19.41 -53.05 13.78
N ASN A 442 20.42 -52.66 14.58
CA ASN A 442 20.36 -51.47 15.43
C ASN A 442 20.16 -50.19 14.63
N LEU A 443 20.81 -50.07 13.46
CA LEU A 443 20.63 -48.94 12.55
C LEU A 443 19.20 -48.89 12.02
N VAL A 444 18.64 -50.00 11.53
CA VAL A 444 17.26 -50.04 11.02
C VAL A 444 16.26 -49.62 12.11
N ALA A 445 16.40 -50.14 13.33
CA ALA A 445 15.53 -49.74 14.45
C ALA A 445 15.65 -48.24 14.80
N ALA A 446 16.87 -47.67 14.72
CA ALA A 446 17.08 -46.24 14.93
C ALA A 446 16.45 -45.38 13.81
N LEU A 447 16.53 -45.82 12.55
CA LEU A 447 15.92 -45.13 11.41
C LEU A 447 14.39 -45.09 11.52
N GLU A 448 13.76 -46.18 11.96
CA GLU A 448 12.32 -46.23 12.21
C GLU A 448 11.92 -45.27 13.33
N ALA A 449 12.66 -45.25 14.45
CA ALA A 449 12.41 -44.33 15.55
C ALA A 449 12.55 -42.87 15.11
N PHE A 450 13.61 -42.53 14.37
CA PHE A 450 13.84 -41.19 13.82
C PHE A 450 12.71 -40.77 12.85
N SER A 451 12.28 -41.66 11.96
CA SER A 451 11.19 -41.40 11.02
C SER A 451 9.86 -41.18 11.74
N ASN A 452 9.56 -41.98 12.76
CA ASN A 452 8.33 -41.83 13.55
C ASN A 452 8.30 -40.51 14.32
N GLU A 453 9.41 -40.10 14.93
CA GLU A 453 9.49 -38.81 15.63
C GLU A 453 9.39 -37.64 14.64
N SER A 454 10.00 -37.76 13.46
CA SER A 454 9.90 -36.76 12.38
C SER A 454 8.47 -36.62 11.86
N LYS A 455 7.75 -37.74 11.70
CA LYS A 455 6.33 -37.74 11.33
C LYS A 455 5.46 -37.11 12.41
N ASP A 456 5.73 -37.37 13.69
CA ASP A 456 4.98 -36.76 14.79
C ASP A 456 5.13 -35.22 14.81
N VAL A 457 6.33 -34.70 14.53
CA VAL A 457 6.53 -33.25 14.34
C VAL A 457 5.69 -32.72 13.17
N LEU A 458 5.72 -33.38 12.02
CA LEU A 458 4.93 -32.97 10.84
C LEU A 458 3.42 -33.04 11.10
N GLU A 459 2.95 -34.03 11.87
CA GLU A 459 1.56 -34.15 12.31
C GLU A 459 1.15 -32.99 13.23
N LYS A 460 2.00 -32.63 14.20
CA LYS A 460 1.76 -31.48 15.07
C LYS A 460 1.70 -30.18 14.25
N ILE A 461 2.56 -30.00 13.26
CA ILE A 461 2.51 -28.84 12.34
C ILE A 461 1.20 -28.86 11.53
N ARG A 462 0.81 -30.02 11.00
CA ARG A 462 -0.44 -30.23 10.24
C ARG A 462 -1.68 -29.89 11.06
N MET A 463 -1.67 -30.22 12.35
CA MET A 463 -2.76 -29.97 13.30
C MET A 463 -2.64 -28.61 14.02
N LYS A 464 -1.63 -27.80 13.67
CA LYS A 464 -1.32 -26.51 14.31
C LYS A 464 -1.12 -26.59 15.83
N GLN A 465 -0.41 -27.62 16.28
CA GLN A 465 -0.10 -27.87 17.69
C GLN A 465 1.32 -27.41 18.06
N SER A 466 1.60 -27.29 19.36
CA SER A 466 2.93 -26.98 19.85
C SER A 466 3.91 -28.13 19.54
N VAL A 467 5.06 -27.79 18.96
CA VAL A 467 6.14 -28.73 18.62
C VAL A 467 7.26 -28.58 19.65
N ASN A 468 7.40 -29.55 20.55
CA ASN A 468 8.40 -29.53 21.63
C ASN A 468 9.46 -30.64 21.49
N ASN A 469 9.26 -31.55 20.53
CA ASN A 469 10.07 -32.75 20.33
C ASN A 469 11.16 -32.61 19.26
N MET A 470 11.37 -31.42 18.70
CA MET A 470 12.48 -31.15 17.78
C MET A 470 13.87 -31.57 18.33
N PRO A 471 14.20 -31.34 19.62
CA PRO A 471 15.45 -31.83 20.20
C PRO A 471 15.54 -33.36 20.21
N THR A 472 14.42 -34.05 20.44
CA THR A 472 14.36 -35.51 20.40
C THR A 472 14.56 -36.05 18.99
N VAL A 473 13.93 -35.43 17.97
CA VAL A 473 14.19 -35.76 16.55
C VAL A 473 15.68 -35.62 16.24
N ARG A 474 16.29 -34.53 16.71
CA ARG A 474 17.73 -34.27 16.53
C ARG A 474 18.59 -35.36 17.16
N GLU A 475 18.31 -35.74 18.40
CA GLU A 475 19.03 -36.80 19.10
C GLU A 475 18.90 -38.15 18.39
N GLN A 476 17.71 -38.51 17.91
CA GLN A 476 17.52 -39.75 17.13
C GLN A 476 18.28 -39.71 15.81
N PHE A 477 18.34 -38.55 15.14
CA PHE A 477 19.12 -38.38 13.93
C PHE A 477 20.63 -38.55 14.19
N ASP A 478 21.16 -37.91 15.24
CA ASP A 478 22.57 -38.03 15.62
C ASP A 478 22.94 -39.48 15.96
N ARG A 479 22.02 -40.21 16.62
CA ARG A 479 22.16 -41.67 16.84
C ARG A 479 22.20 -42.45 15.53
N CYS A 480 21.36 -42.13 14.55
CA CYS A 480 21.40 -42.77 13.23
C CYS A 480 22.75 -42.53 12.55
N CYS A 481 23.27 -41.29 12.55
CA CYS A 481 24.57 -40.98 11.97
C CYS A 481 25.70 -41.78 12.64
N ALA A 482 25.69 -41.90 13.97
CA ALA A 482 26.68 -42.70 14.69
C ALA A 482 26.65 -44.19 14.29
N LEU A 483 25.44 -44.76 14.12
CA LEU A 483 25.28 -46.16 13.68
C LEU A 483 25.67 -46.35 12.21
N VAL A 484 25.41 -45.37 11.33
CA VAL A 484 25.89 -45.38 9.94
C VAL A 484 27.42 -45.45 9.90
N THR A 485 28.12 -44.69 10.74
CA THR A 485 29.60 -44.77 10.85
C THR A 485 30.10 -46.13 11.32
N LEU A 486 29.31 -46.84 12.14
CA LEU A 486 29.67 -48.19 12.61
C LEU A 486 29.42 -49.28 11.57
N CYS A 487 28.59 -49.01 10.56
CA CYS A 487 28.35 -49.94 9.44
C CYS A 487 29.45 -49.87 8.36
N GLU A 488 30.44 -48.98 8.50
CA GLU A 488 31.55 -48.86 7.57
C GLU A 488 32.48 -50.09 7.66
N ASP A 489 32.76 -50.72 6.52
CA ASP A 489 33.78 -51.77 6.44
C ASP A 489 35.18 -51.14 6.55
N ARG A 490 35.80 -51.30 7.72
CA ARG A 490 37.16 -50.82 8.01
C ARG A 490 38.24 -51.85 7.67
N SER A 491 37.91 -52.86 6.88
CA SER A 491 38.92 -53.76 6.34
C SER A 491 39.99 -52.93 5.60
N PRO A 492 41.29 -53.23 5.80
CA PRO A 492 42.35 -52.45 5.18
C PRO A 492 42.16 -52.49 3.67
N VAL A 493 42.01 -51.30 3.07
CA VAL A 493 41.97 -51.17 1.61
C VAL A 493 43.32 -51.68 1.10
N GLU A 494 43.30 -52.79 0.36
CA GLU A 494 44.53 -53.47 -0.10
C GLU A 494 45.36 -52.60 -1.05
N GLU A 495 44.77 -51.53 -1.60
CA GLU A 495 45.39 -50.64 -2.57
C GLU A 495 44.97 -49.17 -2.39
N ASP A 496 45.88 -48.23 -2.66
CA ASP A 496 45.59 -46.79 -2.58
C ASP A 496 44.58 -46.37 -3.66
N VAL A 497 43.48 -45.72 -3.26
CA VAL A 497 42.40 -45.29 -4.17
C VAL A 497 42.92 -44.39 -5.29
N ALA A 498 43.90 -43.52 -5.01
CA ALA A 498 44.51 -42.68 -6.05
C ALA A 498 45.23 -43.52 -7.12
N SER A 499 45.89 -44.62 -6.70
CA SER A 499 46.53 -45.55 -7.62
C SER A 499 45.53 -46.38 -8.44
N ILE A 500 44.38 -46.74 -7.86
CA ILE A 500 43.29 -47.43 -8.56
C ILE A 500 42.70 -46.49 -9.63
N VAL A 501 42.37 -45.25 -9.25
CA VAL A 501 41.81 -44.26 -10.18
C VAL A 501 42.79 -43.98 -11.33
N GLN A 502 44.06 -43.76 -11.02
CA GLN A 502 45.08 -43.52 -12.06
C GLN A 502 45.19 -44.71 -13.03
N ARG A 503 45.16 -45.95 -12.51
CA ARG A 503 45.19 -47.16 -13.34
C ARG A 503 43.96 -47.30 -14.22
N GLU A 504 42.77 -47.02 -13.67
CA GLU A 504 41.53 -47.04 -14.44
C GLU A 504 41.50 -45.95 -15.52
N MET A 505 42.02 -44.75 -15.23
CA MET A 505 42.18 -43.69 -16.23
C MET A 505 43.12 -44.11 -17.36
N GLU A 506 44.28 -44.69 -17.03
CA GLU A 506 45.24 -45.19 -18.03
C GLU A 506 44.68 -46.36 -18.85
N SER A 507 43.95 -47.27 -18.21
CA SER A 507 43.25 -48.38 -18.84
C SER A 507 42.17 -47.88 -19.81
N MET A 508 41.38 -46.91 -19.36
CA MET A 508 40.35 -46.25 -20.19
C MET A 508 40.99 -45.56 -21.40
N ASP A 509 42.06 -44.80 -21.23
CA ASP A 509 42.77 -44.15 -22.34
C ASP A 509 43.39 -45.16 -23.33
N ALA A 510 43.86 -46.31 -22.84
CA ALA A 510 44.33 -47.39 -23.69
C ALA A 510 43.16 -48.04 -24.47
N ALA A 511 42.03 -48.28 -23.80
CA ALA A 511 40.82 -48.84 -24.42
C ALA A 511 40.24 -47.89 -25.48
N ILE A 512 40.21 -46.58 -25.21
CA ILE A 512 39.79 -45.56 -26.18
C ILE A 512 40.72 -45.57 -27.40
N ARG A 513 42.05 -45.59 -27.20
CA ARG A 513 43.00 -45.66 -28.32
C ARG A 513 42.84 -46.92 -29.16
N ASP A 514 42.66 -48.07 -28.53
CA ASP A 514 42.41 -49.34 -29.23
C ASP A 514 41.09 -49.32 -29.99
N ALA A 515 40.03 -48.75 -29.42
CA ALA A 515 38.75 -48.55 -30.10
C ALA A 515 38.90 -47.64 -31.32
N VAL A 516 39.60 -46.52 -31.21
CA VAL A 516 39.89 -45.60 -32.34
C VAL A 516 40.67 -46.31 -33.45
N LEU A 517 41.68 -47.12 -33.10
CA LEU A 517 42.43 -47.92 -34.07
C LEU A 517 41.54 -48.94 -34.78
N LYS A 518 40.66 -49.63 -34.05
CA LYS A 518 39.68 -50.57 -34.62
C LYS A 518 38.70 -49.88 -35.56
N PHE A 519 38.16 -48.72 -35.17
CA PHE A 519 37.28 -47.93 -36.03
C PHE A 519 37.99 -47.42 -37.29
N THR A 520 39.25 -47.00 -37.17
CA THR A 520 40.07 -46.58 -38.32
C THR A 520 40.32 -47.76 -39.28
N ALA A 521 40.66 -48.93 -38.75
CA ALA A 521 40.84 -50.14 -39.56
C ALA A 521 39.54 -50.59 -40.25
N LEU A 522 38.38 -50.46 -39.58
CA LEU A 522 37.07 -50.72 -40.17
C LEU A 522 36.74 -49.74 -41.29
N LEU A 523 37.05 -48.45 -41.12
CA LEU A 523 36.92 -47.41 -42.15
C LEU A 523 37.79 -47.70 -43.38
N GLU A 524 39.04 -48.10 -43.18
CA GLU A 524 39.96 -48.47 -44.28
C GLU A 524 39.48 -49.72 -45.03
N ASN A 525 38.97 -50.72 -44.30
CA ASN A 525 38.42 -51.95 -44.88
C ASN A 525 37.11 -51.67 -45.67
N ALA A 526 36.25 -50.78 -45.16
CA ALA A 526 35.07 -50.30 -45.87
C ALA A 526 35.46 -49.60 -47.18
N ARG A 527 36.44 -48.67 -47.14
CA ARG A 527 37.00 -48.00 -48.32
C ARG A 527 37.59 -48.95 -49.36
N ALA A 528 38.14 -50.07 -48.92
CA ALA A 528 38.74 -51.06 -49.82
C ALA A 528 37.72 -52.00 -50.48
N LYS A 529 36.55 -52.23 -49.86
CA LYS A 529 35.58 -53.25 -50.30
C LYS A 529 34.29 -52.68 -50.89
N ASP A 530 33.84 -51.54 -50.38
CA ASP A 530 32.55 -50.96 -50.74
C ASP A 530 32.75 -49.84 -51.77
N THR A 531 31.79 -49.66 -52.69
CA THR A 531 31.85 -48.60 -53.72
C THR A 531 30.50 -47.88 -53.86
N GLY A 532 30.52 -46.61 -54.28
CA GLY A 532 29.31 -45.79 -54.45
C GLY A 532 28.59 -45.48 -53.12
N MET A 533 27.25 -45.44 -53.15
CA MET A 533 26.43 -45.07 -51.98
C MET A 533 26.66 -45.97 -50.75
N GLN A 534 27.02 -47.24 -50.92
CA GLN A 534 27.29 -48.14 -49.79
C GLN A 534 28.52 -47.72 -49.00
N LEU A 535 29.54 -47.18 -49.68
CA LEU A 535 30.73 -46.65 -49.03
C LEU A 535 30.41 -45.35 -48.31
N GLU A 536 29.62 -44.47 -48.93
CA GLU A 536 29.24 -43.17 -48.36
C GLU A 536 28.43 -43.33 -47.07
N VAL A 537 27.39 -44.17 -47.07
CA VAL A 537 26.60 -44.45 -45.86
C VAL A 537 27.45 -45.07 -44.75
N ARG A 538 28.33 -46.02 -45.09
CA ARG A 538 29.17 -46.72 -44.11
C ARG A 538 30.27 -45.82 -43.53
N ILE A 539 30.88 -44.96 -44.35
CA ILE A 539 31.83 -43.95 -43.86
C ILE A 539 31.13 -42.95 -42.94
N THR A 540 29.95 -42.45 -43.33
CA THR A 540 29.17 -41.51 -42.49
C THR A 540 28.79 -42.11 -41.15
N TYR A 541 28.36 -43.38 -41.13
CA TYR A 541 28.06 -44.11 -39.90
C TYR A 541 29.30 -44.32 -39.00
N PHE A 542 30.45 -44.63 -39.57
CA PHE A 542 31.66 -44.80 -38.77
C PHE A 542 32.26 -43.46 -38.31
N LEU A 543 32.12 -42.39 -39.10
CA LEU A 543 32.53 -41.04 -38.72
C LEU A 543 31.66 -40.45 -37.60
N SER A 544 30.41 -40.87 -37.44
CA SER A 544 29.57 -40.43 -36.32
C SER A 544 29.85 -41.18 -35.00
N CYS A 545 30.56 -42.31 -35.06
CA CYS A 545 30.94 -43.12 -33.89
C CYS A 545 32.31 -42.76 -33.30
N ILE A 546 33.10 -41.93 -34.00
CA ILE A 546 34.40 -41.39 -33.57
C ILE A 546 34.17 -39.97 -33.08
#